data_AF-A0A7W0Z3Y3-F1
#
_entry.id   AF-A0A7W0Z3Y3-F1
#
_cell.length_a   1.000
_cell.length_b   1.000
_cell.length_c   1.000
_cell.angle_alpha   90.00
_cell.angle_beta   90.00
_cell.angle_gamma   90.00
#
_symmetry.space_group_name_H-M   'P 1'
#
loop_
_entity.id
_entity.type
_entity.pdbx_description
1 polymer ?
#
loop_
_entity_poly.entity_id
_entity_poly.type
_entity_poly.pdbx_seq_one_letter_code
_entity_poly.pdbx_strand_id
1 'polypeptide(L)'
;MARHSSPDLLAHLGRLLNGSVGVAQFWRWLVEADDAIEAHGSDAEVELARAVDLRFAEYTSGHISMERLLELIRQEVAESGLKLPQVEVVLPRSA
;
A
#
# COMPACT_ATOMS: atom_id res chain seq x y z
N MET A 1 -18.46 -20.66 -8.39
CA MET A 1 -18.26 -19.26 -7.96
C MET A 1 -16.86 -19.16 -7.40
N ALA A 2 -15.96 -18.44 -8.08
CA ALA A 2 -14.62 -18.21 -7.53
C ALA A 2 -14.79 -17.38 -6.25
N ARG A 3 -14.17 -17.81 -5.14
CA ARG A 3 -14.02 -16.93 -3.97
C ARG A 3 -13.08 -15.82 -4.42
N HIS A 4 -13.62 -14.65 -4.72
CA HIS A 4 -12.81 -13.45 -4.88
C HIS A 4 -12.37 -13.06 -3.48
N SER A 5 -11.14 -13.43 -3.11
CA SER A 5 -10.51 -12.92 -1.90
C SER A 5 -10.16 -11.45 -2.12
N SER A 6 -10.28 -10.62 -1.09
CA SER A 6 -9.81 -9.24 -1.12
C SER A 6 -8.34 -9.19 -1.57
N PRO A 7 -7.94 -8.27 -2.46
CA PRO A 7 -6.53 -8.01 -2.75
C PRO A 7 -5.76 -7.67 -1.47
N ASP A 8 -4.55 -8.22 -1.32
CA ASP A 8 -3.74 -8.00 -0.11
C ASP A 8 -3.04 -6.63 -0.15
N LEU A 9 -3.80 -5.60 0.26
CA LEU A 9 -3.35 -4.20 0.33
C LEU A 9 -2.15 -4.04 1.26
N LEU A 10 -2.21 -4.63 2.45
CA LEU A 10 -1.16 -4.47 3.47
C LEU A 10 0.16 -5.10 3.02
N ALA A 11 0.13 -6.24 2.33
CA ALA A 11 1.35 -6.82 1.76
C ALA A 11 1.96 -5.93 0.66
N HIS A 12 1.15 -5.33 -0.22
CA HIS A 12 1.66 -4.45 -1.27
C HIS A 12 2.22 -3.15 -0.69
N LEU A 13 1.56 -2.57 0.33
CA LEU A 13 2.08 -1.42 1.07
C LEU A 13 3.40 -1.75 1.77
N GLY A 14 3.50 -2.93 2.39
CA GLY A 14 4.75 -3.40 3.01
C GLY A 14 5.89 -3.48 1.99
N ARG A 15 5.63 -4.02 0.79
CA ARG A 15 6.59 -4.08 -0.32
C ARG A 15 6.97 -2.71 -0.87
N LEU A 16 6.03 -1.75 -0.92
CA LEU A 16 6.33 -0.39 -1.33
C LEU A 16 7.26 0.29 -0.31
N LEU A 17 6.88 0.23 0.97
CA LEU A 17 7.56 0.95 2.04
C LEU A 17 8.94 0.39 2.38
N ASN A 18 9.20 -0.88 2.06
CA ASN A 18 10.52 -1.52 2.18
C ASN A 18 11.35 -1.43 0.88
N GLY A 19 10.79 -0.85 -0.19
CA GLY A 19 11.48 -0.65 -1.47
C GLY A 19 11.54 -1.87 -2.40
N SER A 20 10.86 -2.98 -2.07
CA SER A 20 10.79 -4.17 -2.92
C SER A 20 9.96 -3.96 -4.19
N VAL A 21 9.01 -3.01 -4.19
CA VAL A 21 8.32 -2.54 -5.39
C VAL A 21 8.43 -1.03 -5.51
N GLY A 22 8.56 -0.56 -6.76
CA GLY A 22 8.61 0.88 -7.05
C GLY A 22 7.23 1.54 -6.97
N VAL A 23 7.23 2.85 -6.76
CA VAL A 23 6.02 3.69 -6.63
C VAL A 23 5.08 3.55 -7.84
N ALA A 24 5.62 3.59 -9.06
CA ALA A 24 4.83 3.42 -10.28
C ALA A 24 4.22 2.02 -10.44
N GLN A 25 4.91 0.98 -9.95
CA GLN A 25 4.42 -0.40 -9.97
C GLN A 25 3.28 -0.58 -8.97
N PHE A 26 3.46 -0.06 -7.75
CA PHE A 26 2.43 -0.08 -6.73
C PHE A 26 1.19 0.70 -7.18
N TRP A 27 1.37 1.89 -7.75
CA TRP A 27 0.26 2.71 -8.23
C TRP A 27 -0.59 1.99 -9.28
N ARG A 28 0.05 1.38 -10.28
CA ARG A 28 -0.66 0.59 -11.28
C ARG A 28 -1.46 -0.55 -10.65
N TRP A 29 -0.84 -1.28 -9.72
CA TRP A 29 -1.52 -2.36 -9.00
C TRP A 29 -2.72 -1.84 -8.20
N LEU A 30 -2.60 -0.70 -7.51
CA LEU A 30 -3.68 -0.12 -6.72
C LEU A 30 -4.88 0.24 -7.60
N VAL A 31 -4.65 0.90 -8.74
CA VAL A 31 -5.71 1.23 -9.72
C VAL A 31 -6.41 -0.02 -10.24
N GLU A 32 -5.67 -1.12 -10.48
CA GLU A 32 -6.26 -2.39 -10.93
C GLU A 32 -7.02 -3.13 -9.81
N ALA A 33 -6.67 -2.87 -8.54
CA ALA A 33 -7.23 -3.54 -7.38
C ALA A 33 -8.38 -2.76 -6.71
N ASP A 34 -8.59 -1.50 -7.06
CA ASP A 34 -9.50 -0.56 -6.38
C ASP A 34 -10.92 -1.12 -6.21
N ASP A 35 -11.57 -1.50 -7.32
CA ASP A 35 -12.91 -2.10 -7.31
C ASP A 35 -13.01 -3.34 -6.40
N ALA A 36 -11.95 -4.16 -6.37
CA ALA A 36 -11.93 -5.38 -5.57
C ALA A 36 -11.68 -5.10 -4.08
N ILE A 37 -10.91 -4.06 -3.76
CA ILE A 37 -10.73 -3.57 -2.38
C ILE A 37 -12.05 -2.98 -1.89
N GLU A 38 -12.74 -2.16 -2.69
CA GLU A 38 -14.03 -1.59 -2.31
C GLU A 38 -15.12 -2.67 -2.12
N ALA A 39 -15.12 -3.71 -2.96
CA ALA A 39 -16.11 -4.77 -2.88
C ALA A 39 -15.85 -5.81 -1.77
N HIS A 40 -14.59 -6.03 -1.37
CA HIS A 40 -14.20 -7.19 -0.55
C HIS A 40 -13.29 -6.87 0.63
N GLY A 41 -12.72 -5.67 0.70
CA GLY A 41 -11.92 -5.20 1.83
C GLY A 41 -12.78 -4.87 3.05
N SER A 42 -12.13 -4.78 4.20
CA SER A 42 -12.73 -4.15 5.38
C SER A 42 -12.84 -2.63 5.20
N ASP A 43 -13.75 -1.98 5.93
CA ASP A 43 -13.90 -0.52 5.91
C ASP A 43 -12.56 0.20 6.14
N ALA A 44 -11.73 -0.30 7.05
CA ALA A 44 -10.41 0.25 7.33
C ALA A 44 -9.44 0.11 6.14
N GLU A 45 -9.52 -0.98 5.38
CA GLU A 45 -8.70 -1.16 4.17
C GLU A 45 -9.16 -0.26 3.03
N VAL A 46 -10.48 -0.08 2.87
CA VAL A 46 -11.04 0.84 1.87
C VAL A 46 -10.62 2.28 2.16
N GLU A 47 -10.76 2.73 3.41
CA GLU A 47 -10.34 4.07 3.81
C GLU A 47 -8.83 4.28 3.66
N LEU A 48 -8.01 3.27 4.01
CA LEU A 48 -6.57 3.33 3.79
C LEU A 48 -6.22 3.40 2.29
N ALA A 49 -6.89 2.62 1.44
CA ALA A 49 -6.66 2.65 -0.01
C ALA A 49 -6.97 4.03 -0.59
N ARG A 50 -8.10 4.64 -0.22
CA ARG A 50 -8.50 6.00 -0.62
C ARG A 50 -7.52 7.06 -0.13
N ALA A 51 -7.05 6.95 1.11
CA ALA A 51 -6.07 7.88 1.66
C ALA A 51 -4.75 7.79 0.90
N VAL A 52 -4.28 6.58 0.58
CA VAL A 52 -3.08 6.37 -0.23
C VAL A 52 -3.27 6.91 -1.64
N ASP A 53 -4.41 6.66 -2.28
CA ASP A 53 -4.77 7.18 -3.60
C ASP A 53 -4.66 8.71 -3.67
N LEU A 54 -5.20 9.39 -2.65
CA LEU A 54 -5.08 10.85 -2.52
C LEU A 54 -3.62 11.32 -2.47
N ARG A 55 -2.72 10.61 -1.75
CA ARG A 55 -1.30 10.98 -1.70
C ARG A 55 -0.62 10.80 -3.05
N PHE A 56 -1.00 9.78 -3.81
CA PHE A 56 -0.52 9.61 -5.18
C PHE A 56 -1.01 10.74 -6.09
N ALA A 57 -2.25 11.21 -5.93
CA ALA A 57 -2.75 12.36 -6.67
C ALA A 57 -1.97 13.64 -6.35
N GLU A 58 -1.65 13.88 -5.06
CA GLU A 58 -0.81 15.00 -4.63
C GLU A 58 0.60 14.93 -5.23
N TYR A 59 1.21 13.75 -5.23
CA TYR A 59 2.54 13.52 -5.79
C TYR A 59 2.57 13.71 -7.31
N THR A 60 1.63 13.10 -8.03
CA THR A 60 1.58 13.17 -9.50
C THR A 60 1.21 14.56 -10.01
N SER A 61 0.49 15.34 -9.20
CA SER A 61 0.22 16.77 -9.47
C SER A 61 1.41 17.69 -9.13
N GLY A 62 2.49 17.15 -8.53
CA GLY A 62 3.68 17.91 -8.15
C GLY A 62 3.55 18.70 -6.85
N HIS A 63 2.51 18.48 -6.04
CA HIS A 63 2.33 19.16 -4.75
C HIS A 63 3.28 18.65 -3.66
N ILE A 64 3.69 17.38 -3.75
CA ILE A 64 4.61 16.75 -2.80
C ILE A 64 5.75 16.02 -3.52
N SER A 65 6.89 15.87 -2.84
CA SER A 65 8.02 15.07 -3.34
C SER A 65 7.78 13.57 -3.14
N MET A 66 8.61 12.74 -3.79
CA MET A 66 8.59 11.28 -3.59
C MET A 66 8.86 10.89 -2.13
N GLU A 67 9.83 11.54 -1.49
CA GLU A 67 10.16 11.29 -0.08
C GLU A 67 8.95 11.61 0.81
N ARG A 68 8.28 12.74 0.52
CA ARG A 68 7.09 13.16 1.25
C ARG A 68 5.91 12.21 1.03
N LEU A 69 5.71 11.69 -0.18
CA LEU A 69 4.72 10.66 -0.46
C LEU A 69 4.92 9.43 0.44
N LEU A 70 6.14 8.89 0.49
CA LEU A 70 6.42 7.70 1.29
C LEU A 70 6.29 7.97 2.80
N GLU A 71 6.63 9.16 3.28
CA GLU A 71 6.34 9.56 4.67
C GLU A 71 4.84 9.57 4.97
N LEU A 72 4.04 10.23 4.12
CA LEU A 72 2.59 10.33 4.31
C LEU A 72 1.95 8.94 4.28
N ILE A 73 2.32 8.07 3.34
CA ILE A 73 1.82 6.68 3.32
C ILE A 73 2.13 5.94 4.63
N ARG A 74 3.31 6.13 5.24
CA ARG A 74 3.63 5.52 6.54
C ARG A 74 2.71 6.06 7.66
N GLN A 75 2.37 7.34 7.60
CA GLN A 75 1.44 7.96 8.54
C GLN A 75 0.03 7.42 8.37
N GLU A 76 -0.49 7.35 7.15
CA GLU A 76 -1.82 6.78 6.85
C GLU A 76 -1.95 5.34 7.38
N VAL A 77 -0.91 4.52 7.17
CA VAL A 77 -0.86 3.14 7.72
C VAL A 77 -0.89 3.15 9.25
N ALA A 78 -0.09 4.00 9.90
CA ALA A 78 -0.06 4.09 11.35
C ALA A 78 -1.40 4.55 11.94
N GLU A 79 -2.06 5.51 11.28
CA GLU A 79 -3.35 6.08 11.70
C GLU A 79 -4.52 5.13 11.44
N SER A 80 -4.44 4.27 10.42
CA SER A 80 -5.44 3.23 10.14
C SER A 80 -5.56 2.18 11.25
N GLY A 81 -4.53 2.04 12.10
CA GLY A 81 -4.44 0.97 13.10
C GLY A 81 -4.21 -0.44 12.51
N LEU A 82 -4.12 -0.56 11.18
CA LEU A 82 -3.78 -1.80 10.49
C LEU A 82 -2.29 -2.09 10.62
N LYS A 83 -1.94 -3.39 10.66
CA LYS A 83 -0.54 -3.82 10.81
C LYS A 83 -0.03 -4.34 9.49
N LEU A 84 1.05 -3.73 8.98
CA LEU A 84 1.77 -4.30 7.86
C LEU A 84 2.33 -5.68 8.24
N PRO A 85 2.26 -6.67 7.34
CA PRO A 85 2.88 -7.96 7.58
C PRO A 85 4.38 -7.76 7.80
N GLN A 86 4.93 -8.44 8.81
CA GLN A 86 6.38 -8.44 9.02
C GLN A 86 7.02 -9.12 7.83
N VAL A 87 7.76 -8.35 7.03
CA VAL A 87 8.60 -8.93 5.98
C VAL A 87 9.81 -9.50 6.72
N GLU A 88 9.83 -10.82 6.92
CA GLU A 88 10.99 -11.51 7.45
C GLU A 88 12.20 -11.20 6.55
N VAL A 89 13.09 -10.35 7.04
CA VAL A 89 14.42 -10.22 6.45
C VAL A 89 15.14 -11.51 6.78
N VAL A 90 15.12 -12.47 5.85
CA VAL A 90 15.97 -13.65 5.92
C VAL A 90 17.41 -13.17 5.74
N LEU A 91 18.05 -12.78 6.84
CA LEU A 91 19.49 -12.51 6.85
C LEU A 91 20.19 -13.83 6.47
N PRO A 92 21.10 -13.84 5.49
CA PRO A 92 21.87 -15.03 5.18
C PRO A 92 22.63 -15.46 6.45
N ARG A 93 22.40 -16.69 6.89
CA ARG A 93 23.21 -17.29 7.95
C ARG A 93 24.64 -17.37 7.44
N SER A 94 25.52 -16.53 7.97
CA SER A 94 26.96 -16.70 7.79
C SER A 94 27.34 -18.11 8.28
N ALA A 95 27.91 -18.90 7.36
CA ALA A 95 28.43 -20.24 7.61
C ALA A 95 29.69 -20.20 8.48
#